data_AF-A0A9Q0JQW8-F1
#
_entry.id   AF-A0A9Q0JQW8-F1
#
_cell.length_a   1.000
_cell.length_b   1.000
_cell.length_c   1.000
_cell.angle_alpha   90.00
_cell.angle_beta   90.00
_cell.angle_gamma   90.00
#
_symmetry.space_group_name_H-M   'P 1'
#
loop_
_entity.id
_entity.type
_entity.pdbx_description
1 polymer ?
#
loop_
_entity_poly.entity_id
_entity_poly.type
_entity_poly.pdbx_seq_one_letter_code
_entity_poly.pdbx_strand_id
1 'polypeptide(L)'
;MFLTQNSLLLHNRNHLAKPTSTNLPIATTKPRPISISIKCAATATSPTPTAQPQDLEERVFNFVAGPATLPAHVIKKAQAELYNWGGSGMSVMEMSHKGKEFLSIIQKAEADLRALLNIPENYEVLFLQGGATTQFVAIPLNLVEPEDTVDYLVTGSWGDKAFKEAQKYSKPKVVWSGKAEKYTKIPSFDGLEQIHAENKSLYNTPPCFGIYMCGLVFDDLLA
;
A
#
# COMPACT_ATOMS: atom_id res chain seq x y z
N MET A 1 4.55 -13.84 -23.13
CA MET A 1 4.01 -13.77 -24.50
C MET A 1 2.96 -14.86 -24.65
N PHE A 2 1.68 -14.50 -24.61
CA PHE A 2 0.52 -15.20 -25.19
C PHE A 2 -0.71 -14.37 -24.78
N LEU A 3 -1.33 -13.70 -25.76
CA LEU A 3 -2.56 -12.93 -25.60
C LEU A 3 -3.67 -13.66 -26.35
N THR A 4 -4.87 -13.71 -25.79
CA THR A 4 -6.09 -14.09 -26.51
C THR A 4 -7.17 -13.03 -26.29
N GLN A 5 -7.81 -12.60 -27.38
CA GLN A 5 -8.84 -11.57 -27.38
C GLN A 5 -10.18 -12.15 -26.88
N ASN A 6 -10.99 -11.33 -26.21
CA ASN A 6 -12.39 -11.68 -25.90
C ASN A 6 -13.35 -10.48 -26.07
N SER A 7 -13.69 -10.22 -27.34
CA SER A 7 -15.03 -10.07 -27.95
C SER A 7 -16.27 -9.49 -27.20
N LEU A 8 -16.21 -9.03 -25.95
CA LEU A 8 -17.41 -8.62 -25.18
C LEU A 8 -17.64 -7.09 -25.11
N LEU A 9 -16.74 -6.29 -25.67
CA LEU A 9 -16.71 -4.82 -25.51
C LEU A 9 -17.61 -3.99 -26.47
N LEU A 10 -18.66 -4.57 -27.05
CA LEU A 10 -19.50 -3.86 -28.06
C LEU A 10 -20.95 -3.54 -27.65
N HIS A 11 -21.44 -4.00 -26.49
CA HIS A 11 -22.85 -3.83 -26.13
C HIS A 11 -23.10 -3.45 -24.66
N ASN A 12 -22.80 -2.19 -24.30
CA ASN A 12 -23.82 -1.36 -23.64
C ASN A 12 -23.43 0.13 -23.65
N ARG A 13 -24.06 0.91 -24.54
CA ARG A 13 -24.01 2.37 -24.53
C ARG A 13 -25.46 2.84 -24.37
N ASN A 14 -25.68 3.83 -23.51
CA ASN A 14 -26.97 4.44 -23.14
C ASN A 14 -27.73 3.74 -21.99
N HIS A 15 -27.57 4.24 -20.76
CA HIS A 15 -28.65 4.81 -19.93
C HIS A 15 -28.16 5.08 -18.50
N LEU A 16 -27.69 6.30 -18.25
CA LEU A 16 -27.56 6.85 -16.89
C LEU A 16 -28.49 8.06 -16.78
N ALA A 17 -29.56 7.91 -16.00
CA ALA A 17 -30.45 9.01 -15.67
C ALA A 17 -29.79 9.92 -14.62
N LYS A 18 -30.06 11.24 -14.71
CA LYS A 18 -29.51 12.21 -13.76
C LYS A 18 -30.09 11.99 -12.35
N PRO A 19 -29.30 12.08 -11.28
CA PRO A 19 -29.81 11.98 -9.92
C PRO A 19 -30.70 13.18 -9.61
N THR A 20 -31.92 12.91 -9.13
CA THR A 20 -32.86 13.95 -8.69
C THR A 20 -32.59 14.29 -7.23
N SER A 21 -32.41 15.57 -6.92
CA SER A 21 -32.23 16.03 -5.54
C SER A 21 -33.50 15.82 -4.71
N THR A 22 -33.39 15.09 -3.61
CA THR A 22 -34.44 14.94 -2.60
C THR A 22 -33.91 15.40 -1.24
N ASN A 23 -34.46 16.51 -0.75
CA ASN A 23 -34.12 17.07 0.56
C ASN A 23 -34.65 16.18 1.69
N LEU A 24 -33.76 15.66 2.53
CA LEU A 24 -34.10 15.03 3.81
C LEU A 24 -34.07 16.10 4.93
N PRO A 25 -35.08 16.18 5.81
CA PRO A 25 -35.13 17.20 6.85
C PRO A 25 -34.18 16.89 8.02
N ILE A 26 -33.33 17.86 8.37
CA ILE A 26 -32.47 17.77 9.57
C ILE A 26 -33.29 18.12 10.82
N ALA A 27 -33.50 17.14 11.69
CA ALA A 27 -34.12 17.35 13.00
C ALA A 27 -33.11 17.99 13.97
N THR A 28 -33.43 19.19 14.49
CA THR A 28 -32.57 19.90 15.44
C THR A 28 -32.94 19.54 16.88
N THR A 29 -32.06 18.78 17.56
CA THR A 29 -32.14 18.56 19.02
C THR A 29 -30.92 19.16 19.70
N LYS A 30 -31.14 19.96 20.76
CA LYS A 30 -30.04 20.59 21.52
C LYS A 30 -29.29 19.54 22.33
N PRO A 31 -27.95 19.49 22.29
CA PRO A 31 -27.17 18.56 23.11
C PRO A 31 -27.24 18.97 24.60
N ARG A 32 -27.45 17.98 25.48
CA ARG A 32 -27.24 18.13 26.93
C ARG A 32 -25.74 17.93 27.25
N PRO A 33 -25.16 18.69 28.18
CA PRO A 33 -23.77 18.45 28.60
C PRO A 33 -23.68 17.15 29.40
N ILE A 34 -22.85 16.21 28.94
CA ILE A 34 -22.47 15.00 29.67
C ILE A 34 -21.12 15.28 30.34
N SER A 35 -21.05 15.25 31.67
CA SER A 35 -19.77 15.35 32.38
C SER A 35 -19.08 13.99 32.42
N ILE A 36 -18.05 13.81 31.59
CA ILE A 36 -17.22 12.60 31.60
C ILE A 36 -16.08 12.79 32.60
N SER A 37 -16.17 12.12 33.76
CA SER A 37 -15.10 12.08 34.75
C SER A 37 -14.16 10.90 34.45
N ILE A 38 -13.06 11.15 33.76
CA ILE A 38 -12.02 10.14 33.55
C ILE A 38 -11.23 9.94 34.86
N LYS A 39 -11.36 8.77 35.49
CA LYS A 39 -10.49 8.34 36.59
C LYS A 39 -9.41 7.43 36.01
N CYS A 40 -8.18 7.91 35.95
CA CYS A 40 -7.03 7.06 35.61
C CYS A 40 -6.76 6.08 36.77
N ALA A 41 -7.13 4.81 36.58
CA ALA A 41 -6.66 3.72 37.43
C ALA A 41 -5.38 3.15 36.79
N ALA A 42 -4.24 3.32 37.46
CA ALA A 42 -2.98 2.72 37.04
C ALA A 42 -2.93 1.25 37.49
N THR A 43 -3.42 0.35 36.64
CA THR A 43 -3.17 -1.09 36.81
C THR A 43 -1.72 -1.37 36.40
N ALA A 44 -0.90 -1.87 37.34
CA ALA A 44 0.47 -2.23 37.04
C ALA A 44 0.52 -3.52 36.21
N THR A 45 0.55 -3.37 34.88
CA THR A 45 0.84 -4.48 33.96
C THR A 45 2.29 -4.92 34.16
N SER A 46 2.51 -6.20 34.46
CA SER A 46 3.85 -6.79 34.43
C SER A 46 4.48 -6.59 33.05
N PRO A 47 5.76 -6.19 32.95
CA PRO A 47 6.37 -5.88 31.66
C PRO A 47 6.39 -7.11 30.76
N THR A 48 5.84 -6.96 29.54
CA THR A 48 6.09 -7.85 28.41
C THR A 48 7.61 -8.06 28.26
N PRO A 49 8.10 -9.28 27.95
CA PRO A 49 9.52 -9.52 27.76
C PRO A 49 10.09 -8.58 26.70
N THR A 50 10.84 -7.57 27.15
CA THR A 50 11.50 -6.63 26.26
C THR A 50 12.57 -7.40 25.49
N ALA A 51 12.68 -7.16 24.17
CA ALA A 51 13.70 -7.79 23.34
C ALA A 51 15.08 -7.65 23.99
N GLN A 52 15.80 -8.77 24.14
CA GLN A 52 17.05 -8.81 24.91
C GLN A 52 18.10 -7.86 24.29
N PRO A 53 18.78 -7.00 25.07
CA PRO A 53 19.67 -5.95 24.53
C PRO A 53 20.88 -6.44 23.71
N GLN A 54 21.24 -7.73 23.82
CA GLN A 54 22.50 -8.28 23.33
C GLN A 54 22.66 -8.21 21.79
N ASP A 55 21.57 -8.12 21.04
CA ASP A 55 21.58 -8.07 19.57
C ASP A 55 21.88 -6.68 18.97
N LEU A 56 21.93 -5.63 19.80
CA LEU A 56 22.17 -4.26 19.34
C LEU A 56 23.65 -3.85 19.37
N GLU A 57 24.50 -4.52 20.17
CA GLU A 57 25.88 -4.07 20.42
C GLU A 57 26.80 -4.15 19.20
N GLU A 58 26.51 -5.05 18.23
CA GLU A 58 27.29 -5.17 16.98
C GLU A 58 26.70 -4.37 15.79
N ARG A 59 25.49 -3.80 15.92
CA ARG A 59 24.79 -3.18 14.78
C ARG A 59 24.97 -1.66 14.74
N VAL A 60 25.43 -1.16 13.59
CA VAL A 60 25.49 0.28 13.28
C VAL A 60 24.08 0.86 13.16
N PHE A 61 23.84 2.02 13.77
CA PHE A 61 22.65 2.83 13.55
C PHE A 61 22.58 3.35 12.11
N ASN A 62 21.82 2.66 11.27
CA ASN A 62 21.64 3.01 9.87
C ASN A 62 20.39 3.89 9.64
N PHE A 63 20.63 5.17 9.37
CA PHE A 63 19.62 6.19 9.08
C PHE A 63 19.39 6.44 7.56
N VAL A 64 19.80 5.52 6.69
CA VAL A 64 19.57 5.65 5.23
C VAL A 64 18.06 5.57 4.92
N ALA A 65 17.58 6.51 4.10
CA ALA A 65 16.16 6.68 3.79
C ALA A 65 15.56 5.63 2.82
N GLY A 66 16.39 4.78 2.19
CA GLY A 66 15.94 3.77 1.24
C GLY A 66 17.08 3.21 0.37
N PRO A 67 17.31 1.88 0.34
CA PRO A 67 16.74 0.86 1.23
C PRO A 67 17.02 1.16 2.71
N ALA A 68 16.10 0.78 3.59
CA ALA A 68 16.12 1.12 5.01
C ALA A 68 16.48 -0.09 5.90
N THR A 69 16.65 0.16 7.19
CA THR A 69 17.00 -0.87 8.19
C THR A 69 15.84 -1.84 8.45
N LEU A 70 16.12 -3.15 8.34
CA LEU A 70 15.20 -4.21 8.73
C LEU A 70 15.41 -4.67 10.19
N PRO A 71 14.37 -5.22 10.85
CA PRO A 71 14.46 -5.83 12.18
C PRO A 71 15.52 -6.94 12.23
N ALA A 72 16.22 -7.06 13.36
CA ALA A 72 17.36 -7.97 13.48
C ALA A 72 16.97 -9.46 13.34
N HIS A 73 15.86 -9.88 13.95
CA HIS A 73 15.40 -11.27 13.87
C HIS A 73 14.88 -11.64 12.47
N VAL A 74 14.30 -10.70 11.71
CA VAL A 74 13.94 -10.90 10.28
C VAL A 74 15.18 -11.27 9.47
N ILE A 75 16.27 -10.50 9.62
CA ILE A 75 17.55 -10.77 8.94
C ILE A 75 18.12 -12.11 9.38
N LYS A 76 18.12 -12.42 10.68
CA LYS A 76 18.65 -13.69 11.21
C LYS A 76 17.83 -14.91 10.74
N LYS A 77 16.51 -14.80 10.69
CA LYS A 77 15.63 -15.87 10.17
C LYS A 77 15.89 -16.10 8.69
N ALA A 78 15.92 -15.03 7.90
CA ALA A 78 16.26 -15.11 6.48
C ALA A 78 17.66 -15.70 6.23
N GLN A 79 18.65 -15.36 7.06
CA GLN A 79 20.00 -15.95 7.01
C GLN A 79 19.98 -17.45 7.29
N ALA A 80 19.27 -17.88 8.35
CA ALA A 80 19.18 -19.29 8.74
C ALA A 80 18.44 -20.16 7.70
N GLU A 81 17.38 -19.61 7.09
CA GLU A 81 16.56 -20.31 6.09
C GLU A 81 17.09 -20.18 4.64
N LEU A 82 18.12 -19.36 4.38
CA LEU A 82 18.55 -18.99 3.02
C LEU A 82 18.96 -20.18 2.15
N TYR A 83 19.67 -21.15 2.74
CA TYR A 83 20.21 -22.31 2.01
C TYR A 83 19.18 -23.45 1.86
N ASN A 84 18.37 -23.67 2.89
CA ASN A 84 17.34 -24.70 2.91
C ASN A 84 16.10 -24.12 3.61
N TRP A 85 15.19 -23.55 2.84
CA TRP A 85 14.00 -22.92 3.38
C TRP A 85 13.00 -23.99 3.83
N GLY A 86 12.54 -23.91 5.09
CA GLY A 86 11.50 -24.80 5.61
C GLY A 86 11.81 -26.30 5.59
N GLY A 87 13.08 -26.69 5.39
CA GLY A 87 13.46 -28.10 5.19
C GLY A 87 13.16 -28.65 3.78
N SER A 88 12.77 -27.80 2.82
CA SER A 88 12.43 -28.17 1.43
C SER A 88 13.59 -28.76 0.61
N GLY A 89 14.83 -28.60 1.08
CA GLY A 89 16.05 -29.01 0.37
C GLY A 89 16.52 -28.01 -0.69
N MET A 90 15.94 -26.80 -0.73
CA MET A 90 16.32 -25.73 -1.67
C MET A 90 16.21 -24.34 -1.04
N SER A 91 16.91 -23.37 -1.63
CA SER A 91 16.77 -21.96 -1.29
C SER A 91 15.42 -21.41 -1.75
N VAL A 92 14.89 -20.43 -1.03
CA VAL A 92 13.77 -19.60 -1.50
C VAL A 92 14.03 -18.96 -2.88
N MET A 93 15.31 -18.70 -3.22
CA MET A 93 15.70 -18.15 -4.51
C MET A 93 15.63 -19.16 -5.68
N GLU A 94 15.60 -20.46 -5.38
CA GLU A 94 15.58 -21.55 -6.36
C GLU A 94 14.17 -22.10 -6.61
N MET A 95 13.20 -21.71 -5.76
CA MET A 95 11.82 -22.18 -5.84
C MET A 95 11.13 -21.76 -7.14
N SER A 96 10.35 -22.70 -7.71
CA SER A 96 9.39 -22.37 -8.75
C SER A 96 8.33 -21.43 -8.21
N HIS A 97 8.06 -20.32 -8.92
CA HIS A 97 6.97 -19.39 -8.63
C HIS A 97 5.55 -20.01 -8.76
N LYS A 98 5.46 -21.28 -9.16
CA LYS A 98 4.22 -22.09 -9.19
C LYS A 98 4.29 -23.29 -8.22
N GLY A 99 5.40 -23.45 -7.50
CA GLY A 99 5.58 -24.48 -6.47
C GLY A 99 4.75 -24.17 -5.23
N LYS A 100 4.44 -25.20 -4.45
CA LYS A 100 3.60 -25.07 -3.24
C LYS A 100 4.29 -24.23 -2.18
N GLU A 101 5.61 -24.35 -2.11
CA GLU A 101 6.53 -23.66 -1.23
C GLU A 101 6.42 -22.15 -1.46
N PHE A 102 6.66 -21.68 -2.69
CA PHE A 102 6.51 -20.27 -3.02
C PHE A 102 5.07 -19.75 -2.89
N LEU A 103 4.08 -20.55 -3.31
CA LEU A 103 2.68 -20.18 -3.18
C LEU A 103 2.30 -19.95 -1.71
N SER A 104 2.82 -20.76 -0.77
CA SER A 104 2.60 -20.54 0.66
C SER A 104 3.22 -19.22 1.16
N ILE A 105 4.41 -18.84 0.66
CA ILE A 105 5.08 -17.59 1.03
C ILE A 105 4.26 -16.36 0.56
N ILE A 106 3.87 -16.33 -0.71
CA ILE A 106 3.13 -15.17 -1.27
C ILE A 106 1.71 -15.06 -0.72
N GLN A 107 1.01 -16.18 -0.48
CA GLN A 107 -0.30 -16.19 0.15
C GLN A 107 -0.25 -15.71 1.59
N LYS A 108 0.76 -16.14 2.37
CA LYS A 108 0.93 -15.67 3.74
C LYS A 108 1.23 -14.17 3.77
N ALA A 109 2.20 -13.70 2.98
CA ALA A 109 2.56 -12.28 2.92
C ALA A 109 1.39 -11.38 2.46
N GLU A 110 0.48 -11.88 1.62
CA GLU A 110 -0.75 -11.19 1.24
C GLU A 110 -1.74 -11.12 2.40
N ALA A 111 -2.01 -12.24 3.07
CA ALA A 111 -2.90 -12.31 4.22
C ALA A 111 -2.42 -11.44 5.40
N ASP A 112 -1.12 -11.47 5.71
CA ASP A 112 -0.51 -10.66 6.77
C ASP A 112 -0.67 -9.16 6.47
N LEU A 113 -0.42 -8.75 5.20
CA LEU A 113 -0.58 -7.36 4.77
C LEU A 113 -2.04 -6.89 4.83
N ARG A 114 -3.00 -7.77 4.46
CA ARG A 114 -4.44 -7.49 4.64
C ARG A 114 -4.81 -7.30 6.10
N ALA A 115 -4.30 -8.15 6.99
CA ALA A 115 -4.57 -8.08 8.42
C ALA A 115 -4.00 -6.79 9.03
N LEU A 116 -2.75 -6.46 8.71
CA LEU A 116 -2.03 -5.28 9.22
C LEU A 116 -2.64 -3.95 8.80
N LEU A 117 -3.18 -3.86 7.57
CA LEU A 117 -3.74 -2.63 7.00
C LEU A 117 -5.29 -2.64 6.91
N ASN A 118 -5.95 -3.65 7.48
CA ASN A 118 -7.41 -3.86 7.41
C ASN A 118 -7.97 -3.77 5.97
N ILE A 119 -7.28 -4.37 4.99
CA ILE A 119 -7.64 -4.26 3.56
C ILE A 119 -8.90 -5.11 3.29
N PRO A 120 -10.02 -4.52 2.87
CA PRO A 120 -11.27 -5.26 2.63
C PRO A 120 -11.20 -6.14 1.36
N GLU A 121 -12.07 -7.15 1.31
CA GLU A 121 -12.08 -8.18 0.25
C GLU A 121 -12.33 -7.63 -1.16
N ASN A 122 -12.93 -6.43 -1.29
CA ASN A 122 -13.17 -5.79 -2.58
C ASN A 122 -11.94 -5.07 -3.18
N TYR A 123 -10.78 -5.13 -2.52
CA TYR A 123 -9.50 -4.66 -3.04
C TYR A 123 -8.53 -5.82 -3.29
N GLU A 124 -7.78 -5.73 -4.38
CA GLU A 124 -6.73 -6.70 -4.74
C GLU A 124 -5.36 -6.26 -4.21
N VAL A 125 -4.54 -7.21 -3.76
CA VAL A 125 -3.17 -6.97 -3.28
C VAL A 125 -2.18 -7.45 -4.34
N LEU A 126 -1.34 -6.55 -4.85
CA LEU A 126 -0.41 -6.84 -5.94
C LEU A 126 1.05 -6.64 -5.51
N PHE A 127 1.84 -7.72 -5.55
CA PHE A 127 3.30 -7.65 -5.44
C PHE A 127 3.91 -7.44 -6.83
N LEU A 128 4.46 -6.26 -7.09
CA LEU A 128 4.97 -5.85 -8.41
C LEU A 128 6.46 -5.48 -8.39
N GLN A 129 7.15 -5.72 -9.51
CA GLN A 129 8.51 -5.21 -9.75
C GLN A 129 8.51 -3.74 -10.19
N GLY A 130 9.69 -3.11 -10.28
CA GLY A 130 9.90 -1.73 -10.76
C GLY A 130 9.79 -0.64 -9.69
N GLY A 131 9.23 -0.95 -8.52
CA GLY A 131 9.10 -0.01 -7.41
C GLY A 131 8.15 1.16 -7.69
N ALA A 132 8.14 2.16 -6.80
CA ALA A 132 7.18 3.26 -6.85
C ALA A 132 7.24 4.09 -8.16
N THR A 133 8.43 4.31 -8.70
CA THR A 133 8.60 5.11 -9.94
C THR A 133 7.92 4.45 -11.15
N THR A 134 7.93 3.12 -11.27
CA THR A 134 7.18 2.42 -12.33
C THR A 134 5.68 2.62 -12.18
N GLN A 135 5.16 2.77 -10.96
CA GLN A 135 3.74 3.02 -10.74
C GLN A 135 3.29 4.42 -11.20
N PHE A 136 4.21 5.40 -11.27
CA PHE A 136 3.91 6.70 -11.89
C PHE A 136 3.55 6.59 -13.39
N VAL A 137 3.98 5.51 -14.05
CA VAL A 137 3.62 5.16 -15.43
C VAL A 137 2.43 4.19 -15.46
N ALA A 138 2.43 3.18 -14.58
CA ALA A 138 1.40 2.15 -14.59
C ALA A 138 0.00 2.69 -14.23
N ILE A 139 -0.09 3.64 -13.30
CA ILE A 139 -1.36 4.26 -12.89
C ILE A 139 -2.07 4.91 -14.09
N PRO A 140 -1.49 5.90 -14.81
CA PRO A 140 -2.16 6.50 -15.95
C PRO A 140 -2.43 5.49 -17.07
N LEU A 141 -1.48 4.60 -17.41
CA LEU A 141 -1.68 3.60 -18.47
C LEU A 141 -2.82 2.59 -18.23
N ASN A 142 -3.35 2.47 -17.01
CA ASN A 142 -4.45 1.55 -16.70
C ASN A 142 -5.76 2.26 -16.33
N LEU A 143 -5.73 3.53 -15.93
CA LEU A 143 -6.87 4.22 -15.32
C LEU A 143 -7.37 5.46 -16.08
N VAL A 144 -6.62 5.99 -17.04
CA VAL A 144 -6.98 7.24 -17.75
C VAL A 144 -6.69 7.14 -19.24
N GLU A 145 -7.52 7.80 -20.04
CA GLU A 145 -7.30 7.97 -21.48
C GLU A 145 -6.39 9.19 -21.74
N PRO A 146 -5.72 9.28 -22.91
CA PRO A 146 -4.80 10.40 -23.24
C PRO A 146 -5.41 11.80 -23.16
N GLU A 147 -6.74 11.89 -23.30
CA GLU A 147 -7.50 13.15 -23.27
C GLU A 147 -8.00 13.52 -21.87
N ASP A 148 -7.94 12.61 -20.90
CA ASP A 148 -8.47 12.83 -19.55
C ASP A 148 -7.65 13.86 -18.77
N THR A 149 -8.37 14.69 -18.00
CA THR A 149 -7.78 15.63 -17.05
C THR A 149 -7.67 14.96 -15.68
N VAL A 150 -6.45 14.90 -15.14
CA VAL A 150 -6.14 14.20 -13.89
C VAL A 150 -5.59 15.18 -12.86
N ASP A 151 -6.27 15.32 -11.72
CA ASP A 151 -5.86 16.28 -10.70
C ASP A 151 -4.74 15.72 -9.80
N TYR A 152 -3.66 16.50 -9.64
CA TYR A 152 -2.47 16.17 -8.84
C TYR A 152 -2.28 17.14 -7.68
N LEU A 153 -2.05 16.58 -6.49
CA LEU A 153 -1.62 17.31 -5.30
C LEU A 153 -0.11 17.11 -5.07
N VAL A 154 0.68 18.16 -5.26
CA VAL A 154 2.16 18.06 -5.25
C VAL A 154 2.73 18.55 -3.91
N THR A 155 2.73 17.66 -2.91
CA THR A 155 3.27 17.86 -1.55
C THR A 155 4.76 17.58 -1.41
N GLY A 156 5.44 17.06 -2.44
CA GLY A 156 6.86 16.69 -2.33
C GLY A 156 7.53 16.35 -3.66
N SER A 157 8.83 16.04 -3.59
CA SER A 157 9.66 15.69 -4.77
C SER A 157 9.16 14.43 -5.51
N TRP A 158 8.53 13.48 -4.81
CA TRP A 158 7.92 12.31 -5.44
C TRP A 158 6.64 12.66 -6.21
N GLY A 159 5.81 13.56 -5.69
CA GLY A 159 4.63 14.08 -6.40
C GLY A 159 5.00 14.88 -7.65
N ASP A 160 6.09 15.66 -7.60
CA ASP A 160 6.63 16.40 -8.75
C ASP A 160 7.12 15.44 -9.86
N LYS A 161 7.70 14.29 -9.50
CA LYS A 161 8.06 13.22 -10.45
C LYS A 161 6.83 12.52 -11.02
N ALA A 162 5.86 12.15 -10.18
CA ALA A 162 4.63 11.48 -10.61
C ALA A 162 3.83 12.33 -11.61
N PHE A 163 3.66 13.62 -11.30
CA PHE A 163 2.99 14.58 -12.18
C PHE A 163 3.69 14.70 -13.55
N LYS A 164 5.03 14.86 -13.57
CA LYS A 164 5.82 14.92 -14.82
C LYS A 164 5.72 13.66 -15.66
N GLU A 165 5.58 12.51 -15.03
CA GLU A 165 5.45 11.24 -15.74
C GLU A 165 4.06 11.10 -16.37
N ALA A 166 3.01 11.48 -15.64
CA ALA A 166 1.63 11.46 -16.12
C ALA A 166 1.37 12.40 -17.33
N GLN A 167 2.15 13.47 -17.48
CA GLN A 167 2.10 14.39 -18.64
C GLN A 167 2.39 13.70 -19.99
N LYS A 168 2.98 12.50 -19.99
CA LYS A 168 3.24 11.71 -21.20
C LYS A 168 2.04 10.87 -21.66
N TYR A 169 1.04 10.70 -20.78
CA TYR A 169 -0.02 9.71 -20.92
C TYR A 169 -1.43 10.27 -20.70
N SER A 170 -1.56 11.53 -20.30
CA SER A 170 -2.81 12.20 -19.93
C SER A 170 -2.63 13.73 -19.92
N LYS A 171 -3.67 14.49 -19.54
CA LYS A 171 -3.62 15.95 -19.35
C LYS A 171 -3.67 16.31 -17.85
N PRO A 172 -2.64 15.98 -17.05
CA PRO A 172 -2.71 16.20 -15.61
C PRO A 172 -2.64 17.69 -15.27
N LYS A 173 -3.35 18.08 -14.21
CA LYS A 173 -3.40 19.44 -13.68
C LYS A 173 -2.92 19.44 -12.23
N VAL A 174 -2.08 20.41 -11.87
CA VAL A 174 -1.74 20.65 -10.45
C VAL A 174 -2.87 21.45 -9.81
N VAL A 175 -3.58 20.85 -8.85
CA VAL A 175 -4.60 21.55 -8.05
C VAL A 175 -3.92 22.42 -7.00
N TRP A 176 -2.86 21.91 -6.38
CA TRP A 176 -2.03 22.66 -5.44
C TRP A 176 -0.61 22.08 -5.39
N SER A 177 0.39 22.92 -5.12
CA SER A 177 1.77 22.48 -4.91
C SER A 177 2.49 23.26 -3.81
N GLY A 178 3.13 22.53 -2.90
CA GLY A 178 3.97 23.08 -1.83
C GLY A 178 5.37 23.51 -2.31
N LYS A 179 5.66 23.40 -3.61
CA LYS A 179 7.01 23.59 -4.19
C LYS A 179 7.58 24.99 -3.95
N ALA A 180 6.74 26.03 -4.01
CA ALA A 180 7.12 27.41 -3.69
C ALA A 180 7.57 27.57 -2.22
N GLU A 181 6.99 26.78 -1.32
CA GLU A 181 7.26 26.79 0.13
C GLU A 181 8.24 25.67 0.55
N LYS A 182 9.00 25.12 -0.40
CA LYS A 182 9.94 24.00 -0.19
C LYS A 182 9.31 22.77 0.49
N TYR A 183 8.02 22.52 0.23
CA TYR A 183 7.24 21.40 0.77
C TYR A 183 7.09 21.41 2.31
N THR A 184 7.07 22.59 2.93
CA THR A 184 6.96 22.74 4.40
C THR A 184 5.51 22.80 4.93
N LYS A 185 4.50 22.75 4.05
CA LYS A 185 3.07 22.77 4.39
C LYS A 185 2.28 21.79 3.53
N ILE A 186 1.03 21.55 3.92
CA ILE A 186 -0.01 20.77 3.23
C ILE A 186 -1.29 21.64 3.28
N PRO A 187 -2.16 21.65 2.25
CA PRO A 187 -3.44 22.40 2.32
C PRO A 187 -4.39 21.81 3.37
N SER A 188 -5.43 22.56 3.75
CA SER A 188 -6.56 21.95 4.47
C SER A 188 -7.26 20.92 3.57
N PHE A 189 -7.81 19.88 4.19
CA PHE A 189 -8.64 18.89 3.51
C PHE A 189 -10.10 19.35 3.35
N ASP A 190 -10.49 20.45 4.01
CA ASP A 190 -11.79 21.10 3.79
C ASP A 190 -11.90 21.63 2.35
N GLY A 191 -12.63 20.90 1.50
CA GLY A 191 -12.79 21.20 0.07
C GLY A 191 -12.04 20.27 -0.90
N LEU A 192 -11.43 19.19 -0.42
CA LEU A 192 -10.86 18.13 -1.27
C LEU A 192 -11.79 16.90 -1.29
N GLU A 193 -12.85 16.95 -2.11
CA GLU A 193 -13.77 15.82 -2.29
C GLU A 193 -13.17 14.68 -3.15
N GLN A 194 -13.69 13.46 -2.97
CA GLN A 194 -12.99 12.19 -3.17
C GLN A 194 -13.69 11.27 -4.18
N ILE A 195 -12.91 10.54 -5.03
CA ILE A 195 -13.31 9.50 -6.02
C ILE A 195 -12.00 8.92 -6.62
N HIS A 196 -11.82 7.70 -7.15
CA HIS A 196 -12.66 6.52 -7.50
C HIS A 196 -11.85 5.21 -7.20
N ALA A 197 -12.49 4.03 -7.10
CA ALA A 197 -11.78 2.73 -7.18
C ALA A 197 -12.68 1.53 -7.59
N GLU A 198 -12.84 1.30 -8.90
CA GLU A 198 -13.42 0.05 -9.45
C GLU A 198 -12.74 -0.33 -10.77
N ASN A 199 -11.85 -1.34 -10.78
CA ASN A 199 -11.47 -2.14 -11.97
C ASN A 199 -10.50 -3.29 -11.61
N LYS A 200 -10.66 -4.46 -12.24
CA LYS A 200 -9.94 -5.72 -11.89
C LYS A 200 -8.71 -5.93 -12.78
N SER A 201 -7.54 -6.20 -12.19
CA SER A 201 -6.23 -6.20 -12.88
C SER A 201 -5.49 -7.56 -12.85
N LEU A 202 -4.41 -7.67 -13.64
CA LEU A 202 -3.69 -8.92 -13.93
C LEU A 202 -2.41 -9.13 -13.08
N TYR A 203 -2.03 -10.40 -12.93
CA TYR A 203 -0.84 -10.86 -12.21
C TYR A 203 0.50 -10.53 -12.89
N ASN A 204 1.47 -10.11 -12.08
CA ASN A 204 2.90 -10.07 -12.40
C ASN A 204 3.63 -11.18 -11.63
N THR A 205 4.87 -11.52 -12.01
CA THR A 205 5.76 -12.40 -11.24
C THR A 205 6.67 -11.56 -10.33
N PRO A 206 6.31 -11.37 -9.04
CA PRO A 206 7.15 -10.66 -8.08
C PRO A 206 8.51 -11.33 -7.81
N PRO A 207 9.50 -10.59 -7.29
CA PRO A 207 10.82 -11.14 -7.00
C PRO A 207 10.75 -11.98 -5.72
N CYS A 208 10.97 -13.29 -5.84
CA CYS A 208 10.69 -14.27 -4.79
C CYS A 208 11.26 -13.90 -3.41
N PHE A 209 12.56 -13.62 -3.35
CA PHE A 209 13.25 -13.23 -2.12
C PHE A 209 12.68 -11.94 -1.50
N GLY A 210 12.27 -10.97 -2.33
CA GLY A 210 11.70 -9.71 -1.85
C GLY A 210 10.37 -9.91 -1.12
N ILE A 211 9.50 -10.78 -1.63
CA ILE A 211 8.22 -11.10 -0.96
C ILE A 211 8.48 -11.82 0.35
N TYR A 212 9.39 -12.81 0.35
CA TYR A 212 9.74 -13.55 1.55
C TYR A 212 10.23 -12.60 2.66
N MET A 213 11.13 -11.67 2.35
CA MET A 213 11.56 -10.63 3.29
C MET A 213 10.40 -9.73 3.75
N CYS A 214 9.48 -9.33 2.86
CA CYS A 214 8.29 -8.56 3.25
C CYS A 214 7.37 -9.35 4.19
N GLY A 215 7.08 -10.62 3.89
CA GLY A 215 6.27 -11.49 4.73
C GLY A 215 6.86 -11.66 6.13
N LEU A 216 8.17 -11.84 6.25
CA LEU A 216 8.86 -11.87 7.55
C LEU A 216 8.72 -10.55 8.34
N VAL A 217 8.67 -9.40 7.66
CA VAL A 217 8.44 -8.09 8.31
C VAL A 217 6.98 -7.94 8.73
N PHE A 218 6.02 -8.44 7.94
CA PHE A 218 4.61 -8.40 8.32
C PHE A 218 4.33 -9.34 9.50
N ASP A 219 5.00 -10.50 9.56
CA ASP A 219 5.04 -11.39 10.73
C ASP A 219 5.51 -10.65 12.01
N ASP A 220 6.62 -9.91 11.95
CA ASP A 220 7.14 -9.12 13.07
C ASP A 220 6.14 -8.05 13.55
N LEU A 221 5.51 -7.34 12.61
CA LEU A 221 4.56 -6.26 12.92
C LEU A 221 3.21 -6.74 13.49
N LEU A 222 2.93 -8.05 13.44
CA LEU A 222 1.71 -8.67 13.95
C LEU A 222 1.92 -9.45 15.27
N ALA A 223 3.15 -9.51 15.80
CA ALA A 223 3.54 -10.26 17.00
C ALA A 223 3.37 -9.48 18.32
#